data_AF-A0AAV6DH11-F1
#
_entry.id   AF-A0AAV6DH11-F1
#
_cell.length_a   1.000
_cell.length_b   1.000
_cell.length_c   1.000
_cell.angle_alpha   90.00
_cell.angle_beta   90.00
_cell.angle_gamma   90.00
#
_symmetry.space_group_name_H-M   'P 1'
#
loop_
_entity.id
_entity.type
_entity.pdbx_description
1 polymer ?
#
loop_
_entity_poly.entity_id
_entity_poly.type
_entity_poly.pdbx_seq_one_letter_code
_entity_poly.pdbx_strand_id
1 'polypeptide(L)'
;MTNPARTPVRVYRATDAPEGGLAGEAVAVLGYGHLGRTAALNLRDSGAKVRIGNRDDEYAERARSEGFEVVPITTAAADDVVYVLLPDEVIPDVFGTDVGPALRPGSAIAFGSGYSLAFDLIRPPAGIDVLLVAPRMAGNSARTRYLQGQGFWACLGVEADASGRAQQRMLALADALGVLRAGGVQMSAKVEATLDLFVEQTVGAVLGMAIMMAFEVAREADIPPEALVLEMYMSGEMEAVFQAFRETGFFRASEDHGPTAVFGGITRSIEMDRDAMADRFRQVLEDIRSGGFARRFQDEARNGYPMLEFARAMMHGVSPMAEAEERIRHLAGPGPDPAAPGGVPAR
;
A
#
# COMPACT_ATOMS: atom_id res chain seq x y z
N MET A 1 20.18 -2.46 29.35
CA MET A 1 19.27 -1.30 29.29
C MET A 1 17.85 -1.85 29.15
N THR A 2 17.06 -1.78 30.21
CA THR A 2 15.69 -2.27 30.25
C THR A 2 14.83 -1.42 29.32
N ASN A 3 14.37 -2.05 28.24
CA ASN A 3 13.43 -1.47 27.28
C ASN A 3 12.16 -1.04 28.05
N PRO A 4 11.76 0.24 28.05
CA PRO A 4 10.50 0.65 28.66
C PRO A 4 9.38 -0.17 28.03
N ALA A 5 8.50 -0.72 28.87
CA ALA A 5 7.41 -1.62 28.47
C ALA A 5 6.76 -1.13 27.16
N ARG A 6 6.89 -1.93 26.09
CA ARG A 6 6.22 -1.67 24.82
C ARG A 6 4.71 -1.65 25.09
N THR A 7 4.12 -0.47 25.18
CA THR A 7 2.67 -0.34 25.19
C THR A 7 2.13 -1.09 23.97
N PRO A 8 1.19 -2.03 24.14
CA PRO A 8 0.61 -2.75 23.01
C PRO A 8 0.01 -1.74 22.03
N VAL A 9 0.25 -1.95 20.74
CA VAL A 9 -0.30 -1.08 19.70
C VAL A 9 -1.82 -1.20 19.72
N ARG A 10 -2.53 -0.07 19.74
CA ARG A 10 -3.99 -0.08 19.68
C ARG A 10 -4.45 -0.53 18.30
N VAL A 11 -5.43 -1.43 18.28
CA VAL A 11 -6.08 -1.91 17.06
C VAL A 11 -7.55 -1.54 17.11
N TYR A 12 -7.99 -0.76 16.12
CA TYR A 12 -9.40 -0.44 15.89
C TYR A 12 -10.09 -1.57 15.13
N ARG A 13 -11.36 -1.81 15.47
CA ARG A 13 -12.26 -2.82 14.90
C ARG A 13 -13.57 -2.17 14.47
N ALA A 14 -14.42 -2.91 13.79
CA ALA A 14 -15.75 -2.45 13.39
C ALA A 14 -16.57 -1.92 14.59
N THR A 15 -16.38 -2.47 15.79
CA THR A 15 -17.05 -2.01 17.03
C THR A 15 -16.61 -0.62 17.49
N ASP A 16 -15.47 -0.11 17.02
CA ASP A 16 -15.02 1.26 17.31
C ASP A 16 -15.65 2.27 16.33
N ALA A 17 -16.23 1.81 15.22
CA ALA A 17 -16.79 2.69 14.20
C ALA A 17 -18.13 3.30 14.67
N PRO A 18 -18.32 4.62 14.49
CA PRO A 18 -19.60 5.26 14.76
C PRO A 18 -20.69 4.79 13.78
N GLU A 19 -21.88 4.47 14.29
CA GLU A 19 -23.04 4.18 13.45
C GLU A 19 -23.35 5.38 12.54
N GLY A 20 -23.49 5.13 11.23
CA GLY A 20 -23.76 6.19 10.27
C GLY A 20 -22.66 7.26 10.20
N GLY A 21 -21.40 6.90 10.47
CA GLY A 21 -20.32 7.88 10.69
C GLY A 21 -20.05 8.89 9.57
N LEU A 22 -20.36 8.57 8.31
CA LEU A 22 -20.27 9.49 7.16
C LEU A 22 -21.65 10.04 6.72
N ALA A 23 -22.70 9.78 7.49
CA ALA A 23 -24.05 10.19 7.12
C ALA A 23 -24.16 11.71 7.04
N GLY A 24 -24.49 12.20 5.85
CA GLY A 24 -24.62 13.64 5.59
C GLY A 24 -23.32 14.33 5.17
N GLU A 25 -22.16 13.68 5.25
CA GLU A 25 -20.89 14.21 4.75
C GLU A 25 -20.66 13.77 3.30
N ALA A 26 -20.21 14.69 2.45
CA ALA A 26 -19.70 14.38 1.11
C ALA A 26 -18.22 13.97 1.20
N VAL A 27 -17.86 12.91 0.48
CA VAL A 27 -16.49 12.40 0.44
C VAL A 27 -15.90 12.62 -0.95
N ALA A 28 -14.82 13.37 -1.02
CA ALA A 28 -14.01 13.49 -2.22
C ALA A 28 -12.85 12.50 -2.19
N VAL A 29 -12.66 11.74 -3.27
CA VAL A 29 -11.43 10.95 -3.48
C VAL A 29 -10.57 11.68 -4.52
N LEU A 30 -9.37 12.10 -4.13
CA LEU A 30 -8.43 12.77 -5.04
C LEU A 30 -7.49 11.74 -5.67
N GLY A 31 -7.57 11.61 -6.99
CA GLY A 31 -6.87 10.58 -7.76
C GLY A 31 -7.72 9.32 -7.97
N TYR A 32 -7.69 8.78 -9.19
CA TYR A 32 -8.44 7.57 -9.56
C TYR A 32 -7.55 6.43 -10.10
N GLY A 33 -6.32 6.35 -9.58
CA GLY A 33 -5.42 5.21 -9.80
C GLY A 33 -5.86 3.94 -9.06
N HIS A 34 -4.97 2.96 -8.90
CA HIS A 34 -5.31 1.64 -8.29
C HIS A 34 -6.00 1.76 -6.92
N LEU A 35 -5.44 2.56 -6.01
CA LEU A 35 -6.00 2.74 -4.68
C LEU A 35 -7.20 3.70 -4.68
N GLY A 36 -7.12 4.80 -5.46
CA GLY A 36 -8.19 5.78 -5.63
C GLY A 36 -9.51 5.17 -6.12
N ARG A 37 -9.43 4.39 -7.20
CA ARG A 37 -10.57 3.63 -7.73
C ARG A 37 -11.16 2.68 -6.68
N THR A 38 -10.30 1.93 -5.99
CA THR A 38 -10.75 0.97 -4.97
C THR A 38 -11.47 1.66 -3.83
N ALA A 39 -10.89 2.76 -3.32
CA ALA A 39 -11.49 3.55 -2.26
C ALA A 39 -12.86 4.09 -2.68
N ALA A 40 -12.95 4.70 -3.85
CA ALA A 40 -14.20 5.25 -4.38
C ALA A 40 -15.29 4.18 -4.53
N LEU A 41 -14.95 3.01 -5.09
CA LEU A 41 -15.90 1.90 -5.24
C LEU A 41 -16.37 1.35 -3.89
N ASN A 42 -15.45 1.14 -2.93
CA ASN A 42 -15.82 0.64 -1.61
C ASN A 42 -16.68 1.64 -0.85
N LEU A 43 -16.34 2.94 -0.90
CA LEU A 43 -17.11 4.01 -0.27
C LEU A 43 -18.53 4.10 -0.85
N ARG A 44 -18.68 4.05 -2.18
CA ARG A 44 -19.99 4.02 -2.84
C ARG A 44 -20.81 2.81 -2.42
N ASP A 45 -20.21 1.62 -2.41
CA ASP A 45 -20.90 0.39 -2.03
C ASP A 45 -21.26 0.35 -0.54
N SER A 46 -20.58 1.14 0.29
CA SER A 46 -20.93 1.41 1.70
C SER A 46 -21.98 2.51 1.87
N GLY A 47 -22.49 3.10 0.77
CA GLY A 47 -23.54 4.12 0.78
C GLY A 47 -23.05 5.56 0.98
N ALA A 48 -21.73 5.81 0.92
CA ALA A 48 -21.19 7.16 1.00
C ALA A 48 -21.49 7.96 -0.28
N LYS A 49 -21.65 9.29 -0.15
CA LYS A 49 -21.75 10.21 -1.28
C LYS A 49 -20.33 10.55 -1.76
N VAL A 50 -19.92 9.94 -2.87
CA VAL A 50 -18.55 10.03 -3.37
C VAL A 50 -18.48 10.83 -4.66
N ARG A 51 -17.51 11.75 -4.73
CA ARG A 51 -17.07 12.40 -5.98
C ARG A 51 -15.58 12.23 -6.17
N ILE A 52 -15.11 12.34 -7.41
CA ILE A 52 -13.71 12.17 -7.77
C ILE A 52 -13.10 13.52 -8.14
N GLY A 53 -12.01 13.89 -7.49
CA GLY A 53 -11.13 14.97 -7.91
C GLY A 53 -9.98 14.40 -8.73
N ASN A 54 -9.96 14.65 -10.04
CA ASN A 54 -8.90 14.17 -10.93
C ASN A 54 -8.66 15.17 -12.05
N ARG A 55 -7.45 15.18 -12.61
CA ARG A 55 -7.19 15.88 -13.88
C ARG A 55 -7.92 15.18 -15.03
N ASP A 56 -8.11 15.86 -16.14
CA ASP A 56 -8.73 15.23 -17.31
C ASP A 56 -7.72 14.31 -18.01
N ASP A 57 -7.81 13.01 -17.72
CA ASP A 57 -6.98 11.93 -18.24
C ASP A 57 -7.78 10.61 -18.29
N GLU A 58 -7.13 9.51 -18.68
CA GLU A 58 -7.75 8.18 -18.76
C GLU A 58 -8.37 7.70 -17.44
N TYR A 59 -7.85 8.15 -16.29
CA TYR A 59 -8.40 7.80 -14.98
C TYR A 59 -9.72 8.55 -14.72
N ALA A 60 -9.83 9.80 -15.17
CA ALA A 60 -11.09 10.54 -15.15
C ALA A 60 -12.13 9.93 -16.09
N GLU A 61 -11.73 9.53 -17.31
CA GLU A 61 -12.61 8.81 -18.24
C GLU A 61 -13.13 7.50 -17.62
N ARG A 62 -12.23 6.72 -17.00
CA ARG A 62 -12.60 5.50 -16.29
C ARG A 62 -13.59 5.78 -15.15
N ALA A 63 -13.31 6.78 -14.30
CA ALA A 63 -14.21 7.15 -13.20
C ALA A 63 -15.62 7.52 -13.69
N ARG A 64 -15.71 8.30 -14.78
CA ARG A 64 -16.99 8.64 -15.42
C ARG A 64 -17.70 7.38 -15.94
N SER A 65 -16.97 6.48 -16.61
CA SER A 65 -17.52 5.22 -17.12
C SER A 65 -18.04 4.29 -16.02
N GLU A 66 -17.46 4.38 -14.81
CA GLU A 66 -17.87 3.62 -13.63
C GLU A 66 -18.96 4.35 -12.81
N GLY A 67 -19.49 5.47 -13.32
CA GLY A 67 -20.66 6.18 -12.79
C GLY A 67 -20.36 7.22 -11.71
N PHE A 68 -19.11 7.69 -11.59
CA PHE A 68 -18.75 8.75 -10.66
C PHE A 68 -18.86 10.14 -11.29
N GLU A 69 -19.27 11.13 -10.50
CA GLU A 69 -19.04 12.54 -10.83
C GLU A 69 -17.54 12.84 -10.71
N VAL A 70 -16.95 13.36 -11.78
CA VAL A 70 -15.55 13.77 -11.81
C VAL A 70 -15.47 15.28 -11.98
N VAL A 71 -14.75 15.92 -11.06
CA VAL A 71 -14.56 17.38 -11.03
C VAL A 71 -13.08 17.75 -10.87
N PRO A 72 -12.71 19.03 -11.10
CA PRO A 72 -11.37 19.50 -10.80
C PRO A 72 -11.00 19.25 -9.34
N ILE A 73 -9.73 18.96 -9.08
CA ILE A 73 -9.20 18.69 -7.73
C ILE A 73 -9.55 19.82 -6.75
N THR A 74 -9.43 21.07 -7.17
CA THR A 74 -9.80 22.27 -6.40
C THR A 74 -11.26 22.24 -5.93
N THR A 75 -12.17 21.73 -6.78
CA THR A 75 -13.61 21.65 -6.46
C THR A 75 -13.90 20.50 -5.50
N ALA A 76 -13.24 19.35 -5.70
CA ALA A 76 -13.38 18.19 -4.82
C ALA A 76 -12.75 18.44 -3.44
N ALA A 77 -11.65 19.20 -3.37
CA ALA A 77 -10.97 19.54 -2.12
C ALA A 77 -11.81 20.42 -1.17
N ALA A 78 -12.90 21.00 -1.65
CA ALA A 78 -13.84 21.76 -0.84
C ALA A 78 -14.91 20.88 -0.17
N ASP A 79 -14.88 19.55 -0.28
CA ASP A 79 -15.85 18.64 0.36
C ASP A 79 -15.63 18.49 1.88
N ASP A 80 -16.54 17.79 2.57
CA ASP A 80 -16.49 17.61 4.03
C ASP A 80 -15.35 16.69 4.46
N VAL A 81 -15.12 15.62 3.70
CA VAL A 81 -14.01 14.69 3.89
C VAL A 81 -13.28 14.50 2.57
N VAL A 82 -12.00 14.84 2.52
CA VAL A 82 -11.16 14.73 1.33
C VAL A 82 -10.14 13.62 1.55
N TYR A 83 -10.16 12.57 0.74
CA TYR A 83 -9.20 11.47 0.83
C TYR A 83 -8.19 11.54 -0.31
N VAL A 84 -6.94 11.87 0.02
CA VAL A 84 -5.85 12.09 -0.92
C VAL A 84 -5.15 10.77 -1.26
N LEU A 85 -5.28 10.36 -2.53
CA LEU A 85 -4.72 9.14 -3.10
C LEU A 85 -3.96 9.45 -4.41
N LEU A 86 -3.31 10.61 -4.43
CA LEU A 86 -2.39 11.06 -5.48
C LEU A 86 -0.98 10.49 -5.23
N PRO A 87 -0.10 10.47 -6.25
CA PRO A 87 1.30 10.10 -6.06
C PRO A 87 2.01 11.00 -5.04
N ASP A 88 2.81 10.42 -4.16
CA ASP A 88 3.44 11.10 -3.02
C ASP A 88 4.32 12.30 -3.42
N GLU A 89 4.96 12.23 -4.59
CA GLU A 89 5.77 13.29 -5.14
C GLU A 89 4.97 14.41 -5.82
N VAL A 90 3.73 14.14 -6.21
CA VAL A 90 2.81 15.11 -6.83
C VAL A 90 2.02 15.88 -5.77
N ILE A 91 1.76 15.25 -4.62
CA ILE A 91 0.98 15.84 -3.52
C ILE A 91 1.48 17.24 -3.12
N PRO A 92 2.79 17.51 -2.90
CA PRO A 92 3.23 18.82 -2.43
C PRO A 92 2.80 19.99 -3.32
N ASP A 93 2.97 19.83 -4.64
CA ASP A 93 2.62 20.87 -5.61
C ASP A 93 1.10 21.06 -5.69
N VAL A 94 0.36 19.97 -5.88
CA VAL A 94 -1.11 20.00 -5.95
C VAL A 94 -1.74 20.46 -4.63
N PHE A 95 -1.11 20.17 -3.50
CA PHE A 95 -1.56 20.63 -2.21
C PHE A 95 -1.45 22.15 -2.09
N GLY A 96 -0.33 22.72 -2.52
CA GLY A 96 -0.10 24.17 -2.49
C GLY A 96 -1.03 24.94 -3.42
N THR A 97 -1.32 24.40 -4.61
CA THR A 97 -2.11 25.08 -5.63
C THR A 97 -3.61 24.85 -5.50
N ASP A 98 -4.03 23.59 -5.30
CA ASP A 98 -5.41 23.18 -5.50
C ASP A 98 -6.13 22.70 -4.25
N VAL A 99 -5.43 22.01 -3.33
CA VAL A 99 -6.07 21.39 -2.17
C VAL A 99 -6.11 22.33 -0.97
N GLY A 100 -4.93 22.76 -0.49
CA GLY A 100 -4.78 23.57 0.71
C GLY A 100 -5.65 24.82 0.74
N PRO A 101 -5.68 25.63 -0.34
CA PRO A 101 -6.53 26.83 -0.41
C PRO A 101 -8.04 26.55 -0.48
N ALA A 102 -8.45 25.36 -0.91
CA ALA A 102 -9.86 25.00 -1.11
C ALA A 102 -10.50 24.34 0.14
N LEU A 103 -9.68 23.86 1.08
CA LEU A 103 -10.16 23.23 2.32
C LEU A 103 -11.02 24.19 3.14
N ARG A 104 -12.15 23.70 3.65
CA ARG A 104 -13.11 24.49 4.44
C ARG A 104 -12.87 24.27 5.94
N PRO A 105 -12.90 25.31 6.79
CA PRO A 105 -12.83 25.14 8.24
C PRO A 105 -13.85 24.11 8.75
N GLY A 106 -13.40 23.17 9.56
CA GLY A 106 -14.19 22.06 10.08
C GLY A 106 -14.34 20.85 9.15
N SER A 107 -13.78 20.89 7.94
CA SER A 107 -13.63 19.71 7.09
C SER A 107 -12.47 18.81 7.57
N ALA A 108 -12.36 17.62 6.99
CA ALA A 108 -11.28 16.69 7.22
C ALA A 108 -10.54 16.37 5.92
N ILE A 109 -9.23 16.17 6.04
CA ILE A 109 -8.38 15.64 4.99
C ILE A 109 -7.68 14.38 5.47
N ALA A 110 -7.83 13.29 4.73
CA ALA A 110 -7.21 12.01 4.99
C ALA A 110 -6.14 11.71 3.93
N PHE A 111 -5.04 11.08 4.34
CA PHE A 111 -3.98 10.65 3.43
C PHE A 111 -3.85 9.13 3.42
N GLY A 112 -3.66 8.55 2.22
CA GLY A 112 -3.40 7.13 2.01
C GLY A 112 -1.99 6.67 2.35
N SER A 113 -1.09 7.63 2.58
CA SER A 113 0.31 7.48 2.94
C SER A 113 0.67 8.62 3.89
N GLY A 114 1.48 8.34 4.91
CA GLY A 114 1.99 9.33 5.84
C GLY A 114 3.15 10.13 5.27
N TYR A 115 3.68 9.78 4.10
CA TYR A 115 4.90 10.33 3.52
C TYR A 115 4.94 11.87 3.50
N SER A 116 3.93 12.50 2.90
CA SER A 116 3.88 13.97 2.75
C SER A 116 3.83 14.70 4.10
N LEU A 117 3.19 14.11 5.11
CA LEU A 117 3.11 14.65 6.46
C LEU A 117 4.39 14.37 7.27
N ALA A 118 4.96 13.17 7.14
CA ALA A 118 6.12 12.72 7.88
C ALA A 118 7.39 13.54 7.58
N PHE A 119 7.50 14.04 6.36
CA PHE A 119 8.66 14.78 5.86
C PHE A 119 8.39 16.28 5.67
N ASP A 120 7.33 16.81 6.29
CA ASP A 120 6.96 18.23 6.27
C ASP A 120 6.83 18.82 4.85
N LEU A 121 6.43 18.00 3.87
CA LEU A 121 6.30 18.43 2.48
C LEU A 121 5.02 19.25 2.24
N ILE A 122 4.03 19.08 3.12
CA ILE A 122 2.79 19.83 3.14
C ILE A 122 2.51 20.36 4.54
N ARG A 123 1.72 21.44 4.61
CA ARG A 123 1.26 22.02 5.87
C ARG A 123 -0.25 22.28 5.78
N PRO A 124 -1.09 21.35 6.25
CA PRO A 124 -2.53 21.59 6.31
C PRO A 124 -2.87 22.87 7.09
N PRO A 125 -3.85 23.68 6.63
CA PRO A 125 -4.27 24.87 7.35
C PRO A 125 -4.79 24.55 8.76
N ALA A 126 -4.68 25.52 9.67
CA ALA A 126 -5.36 25.44 10.95
C ALA A 126 -6.88 25.37 10.75
N GLY A 127 -7.58 24.63 11.60
CA GLY A 127 -9.04 24.48 11.51
C GLY A 127 -9.51 23.28 10.69
N ILE A 128 -8.59 22.45 10.18
CA ILE A 128 -8.89 21.22 9.43
C ILE A 128 -8.49 20.00 10.26
N ASP A 129 -9.31 18.94 10.25
CA ASP A 129 -8.92 17.65 10.80
C ASP A 129 -7.94 16.96 9.82
N VAL A 130 -6.80 16.49 10.32
CA VAL A 130 -5.79 15.80 9.50
C VAL A 130 -5.73 14.35 9.91
N LEU A 131 -6.05 13.46 8.99
CA LEU A 131 -6.25 12.04 9.21
C LEU A 131 -5.25 11.21 8.39
N LEU A 132 -4.88 10.06 8.92
CA LEU A 132 -4.16 9.02 8.23
C LEU A 132 -5.07 7.80 8.13
N VAL A 133 -5.31 7.35 6.90
CA VAL A 133 -5.98 6.08 6.61
C VAL A 133 -5.17 5.43 5.52
N ALA A 134 -4.17 4.63 5.89
CA ALA A 134 -3.13 4.18 4.98
C ALA A 134 -3.16 2.65 4.80
N PRO A 135 -3.83 2.12 3.76
CA PRO A 135 -4.00 0.68 3.53
C PRO A 135 -2.66 -0.07 3.42
N ARG A 136 -2.55 -1.26 4.02
CA ARG A 136 -1.42 -2.18 3.87
C ARG A 136 -1.72 -3.24 2.81
N MET A 137 -2.21 -2.80 1.66
CA MET A 137 -2.75 -3.66 0.61
C MET A 137 -2.78 -2.90 -0.73
N ALA A 138 -2.42 -3.57 -1.82
CA ALA A 138 -2.65 -3.05 -3.16
C ALA A 138 -4.15 -2.87 -3.46
N GLY A 139 -4.49 -1.88 -4.29
CA GLY A 139 -5.87 -1.51 -4.58
C GLY A 139 -6.76 -2.69 -5.01
N ASN A 140 -6.37 -3.43 -6.06
CA ASN A 140 -7.18 -4.54 -6.57
C ASN A 140 -7.43 -5.62 -5.50
N SER A 141 -6.41 -5.98 -4.71
CA SER A 141 -6.55 -6.94 -3.62
C SER A 141 -7.45 -6.42 -2.50
N ALA A 142 -7.37 -5.13 -2.16
CA ALA A 142 -8.27 -4.48 -1.21
C ALA A 142 -9.72 -4.51 -1.70
N ARG A 143 -9.96 -4.27 -3.01
CA ARG A 143 -11.29 -4.36 -3.61
C ARG A 143 -11.85 -5.79 -3.55
N THR A 144 -11.06 -6.79 -3.94
CA THR A 144 -11.47 -8.21 -3.89
C THR A 144 -11.85 -8.62 -2.48
N ARG A 145 -11.02 -8.30 -1.48
CA ARG A 145 -11.31 -8.63 -0.09
C ARG A 145 -12.50 -7.87 0.47
N TYR A 146 -12.74 -6.63 0.02
CA TYR A 146 -13.95 -5.88 0.36
C TYR A 146 -15.21 -6.59 -0.12
N LEU A 147 -15.22 -7.01 -1.40
CA LEU A 147 -16.36 -7.73 -2.00
C LEU A 147 -16.60 -9.09 -1.35
N GLN A 148 -15.55 -9.75 -0.88
CA GLN A 148 -15.62 -11.03 -0.14
C GLN A 148 -15.98 -10.84 1.35
N GLY A 149 -16.21 -9.62 1.83
CA GLY A 149 -16.52 -9.35 3.23
C GLY A 149 -15.35 -9.50 4.20
N GLN A 150 -14.13 -9.76 3.73
CA GLN A 150 -12.95 -10.03 4.56
C GLN A 150 -12.26 -8.77 5.10
N GLY A 151 -12.37 -7.66 4.37
CA GLY A 151 -11.63 -6.42 4.67
C GLY A 151 -10.12 -6.54 4.50
N PHE A 152 -9.40 -5.49 4.89
CA PHE A 152 -7.94 -5.40 4.76
C PHE A 152 -7.35 -4.50 5.85
N TRP A 153 -6.08 -4.69 6.18
CA TRP A 153 -5.41 -3.92 7.22
C TRP A 153 -5.05 -2.52 6.73
N ALA A 154 -5.11 -1.53 7.62
CA ALA A 154 -4.57 -0.20 7.38
C ALA A 154 -3.93 0.36 8.66
N CYS A 155 -3.05 1.33 8.45
CA CYS A 155 -2.52 2.19 9.48
C CYS A 155 -3.47 3.38 9.65
N LEU A 156 -3.93 3.64 10.88
CA LEU A 156 -4.91 4.70 11.17
C LEU A 156 -4.34 5.72 12.15
N GLY A 157 -4.53 7.01 11.89
CA GLY A 157 -4.00 8.08 12.74
C GLY A 157 -4.79 9.38 12.65
N VAL A 158 -4.72 10.18 13.71
CA VAL A 158 -5.19 11.57 13.74
C VAL A 158 -3.98 12.44 14.03
N GLU A 159 -3.59 13.27 13.06
CA GLU A 159 -2.45 14.18 13.16
C GLU A 159 -2.88 15.57 13.65
N ALA A 160 -4.13 15.96 13.37
CA ALA A 160 -4.75 17.15 13.93
C ALA A 160 -6.26 16.94 14.11
N ASP A 161 -6.80 17.38 15.25
CA ASP A 161 -8.24 17.36 15.53
C ASP A 161 -8.70 18.80 15.81
N ALA A 162 -9.13 19.49 14.76
CA ALA A 162 -9.60 20.86 14.84
C ALA A 162 -11.09 20.92 15.20
N SER A 163 -11.85 19.89 14.83
CA SER A 163 -13.30 19.85 15.00
C SER A 163 -13.74 19.10 16.27
N GLY A 164 -12.86 18.37 16.94
CA GLY A 164 -13.21 17.42 18.01
C GLY A 164 -13.87 16.13 17.50
N ARG A 165 -13.89 15.90 16.18
CA ARG A 165 -14.51 14.72 15.52
C ARG A 165 -13.53 13.95 14.64
N ALA A 166 -12.24 14.31 14.62
CA ALA A 166 -11.26 13.70 13.72
C ALA A 166 -11.19 12.17 13.84
N GLN A 167 -11.15 11.64 15.06
CA GLN A 167 -11.12 10.18 15.26
C GLN A 167 -12.42 9.52 14.77
N GLN A 168 -13.57 10.14 15.00
CA GLN A 168 -14.86 9.64 14.53
C GLN A 168 -14.87 9.54 13.00
N ARG A 169 -14.43 10.59 12.30
CA ARG A 169 -14.34 10.63 10.84
C ARG A 169 -13.33 9.63 10.28
N MET A 170 -12.16 9.51 10.91
CA MET A 170 -11.16 8.51 10.53
C MET A 170 -11.72 7.09 10.60
N LEU A 171 -12.42 6.74 11.70
CA LEU A 171 -13.01 5.42 11.88
C LEU A 171 -14.17 5.19 10.92
N ALA A 172 -15.02 6.20 10.67
CA ALA A 172 -16.10 6.11 9.71
C ALA A 172 -15.58 5.89 8.28
N LEU A 173 -14.54 6.63 7.87
CA LEU A 173 -13.88 6.47 6.58
C LEU A 173 -13.25 5.07 6.46
N ALA A 174 -12.52 4.62 7.49
CA ALA A 174 -11.91 3.29 7.51
C ALA A 174 -12.96 2.16 7.43
N ASP A 175 -14.09 2.30 8.14
CA ASP A 175 -15.18 1.32 8.10
C ASP A 175 -15.82 1.22 6.72
N ALA A 176 -16.15 2.37 6.11
CA ALA A 176 -16.74 2.43 4.78
C ALA A 176 -15.80 1.94 3.67
N LEU A 177 -14.47 2.02 3.88
CA LEU A 177 -13.48 1.40 3.01
C LEU A 177 -13.40 -0.12 3.18
N GLY A 178 -13.96 -0.66 4.26
CA GLY A 178 -13.91 -2.07 4.68
C GLY A 178 -12.65 -2.45 5.46
N VAL A 179 -11.86 -1.48 5.92
CA VAL A 179 -10.63 -1.72 6.70
C VAL A 179 -10.97 -2.44 8.01
N LEU A 180 -11.96 -1.93 8.73
CA LEU A 180 -12.24 -2.35 10.10
C LEU A 180 -12.82 -3.77 10.24
N ARG A 181 -13.18 -4.41 9.12
CA ARG A 181 -13.50 -5.85 9.06
C ARG A 181 -12.26 -6.71 9.33
N ALA A 182 -11.08 -6.27 8.90
CA ALA A 182 -9.81 -6.89 9.25
C ALA A 182 -9.18 -6.23 10.49
N GLY A 183 -9.06 -4.90 10.49
CA GLY A 183 -8.55 -4.10 11.61
C GLY A 183 -7.68 -2.92 11.18
N GLY A 184 -7.64 -1.88 12.02
CA GLY A 184 -6.81 -0.69 11.80
C GLY A 184 -5.79 -0.50 12.91
N VAL A 185 -4.50 -0.43 12.60
CA VAL A 185 -3.43 -0.28 13.59
C VAL A 185 -3.19 1.21 13.84
N GLN A 186 -3.34 1.66 15.09
CA GLN A 186 -3.12 3.07 15.43
C GLN A 186 -1.64 3.43 15.28
N MET A 187 -1.33 4.45 14.47
CA MET A 187 0.01 5.03 14.37
C MET A 187 -0.02 6.45 13.82
N SER A 188 1.04 7.22 14.04
CA SER A 188 1.22 8.51 13.39
C SER A 188 1.76 8.37 11.97
N ALA A 189 1.51 9.37 11.14
CA ALA A 189 2.03 9.47 9.76
C ALA A 189 3.56 9.31 9.71
N LYS A 190 4.27 9.87 10.69
CA LYS A 190 5.73 9.72 10.80
C LYS A 190 6.18 8.28 11.00
N VAL A 191 5.51 7.54 11.89
CA VAL A 191 5.84 6.14 12.15
C VAL A 191 5.45 5.28 10.96
N GLU A 192 4.29 5.53 10.37
CA GLU A 192 3.81 4.83 9.18
C GLU A 192 4.79 4.98 8.01
N ALA A 193 5.14 6.21 7.62
CA ALA A 193 6.02 6.45 6.48
C ALA A 193 7.42 5.89 6.71
N THR A 194 7.92 5.96 7.95
CA THR A 194 9.22 5.37 8.30
C THR A 194 9.17 3.84 8.16
N LEU A 195 8.10 3.20 8.65
CA LEU A 195 7.92 1.75 8.60
C LEU A 195 7.80 1.26 7.16
N ASP A 196 6.94 1.91 6.37
CA ASP A 196 6.63 1.53 5.00
C ASP A 196 7.89 1.58 4.12
N LEU A 197 8.54 2.75 4.06
CA LEU A 197 9.78 2.94 3.33
C LEU A 197 10.90 2.02 3.83
N PHE A 198 10.98 1.77 5.14
CA PHE A 198 12.00 0.88 5.69
C PHE A 198 11.81 -0.54 5.18
N VAL A 199 10.58 -1.08 5.22
CA VAL A 199 10.30 -2.45 4.77
C VAL A 199 10.53 -2.59 3.27
N GLU A 200 10.06 -1.63 2.48
CA GLU A 200 10.23 -1.64 1.02
C GLU A 200 11.71 -1.58 0.61
N GLN A 201 12.50 -0.72 1.25
CA GLN A 201 13.92 -0.51 0.92
C GLN A 201 14.88 -1.50 1.60
N THR A 202 14.36 -2.38 2.46
CA THR A 202 15.14 -3.44 3.10
C THR A 202 14.65 -4.82 2.67
N VAL A 203 13.60 -5.33 3.28
CA VAL A 203 13.05 -6.67 3.01
C VAL A 203 12.63 -6.80 1.55
N GLY A 204 11.94 -5.80 1.00
CA GLY A 204 11.53 -5.78 -0.41
C GLY A 204 12.73 -5.83 -1.37
N ALA A 205 13.69 -4.93 -1.17
CA ALA A 205 14.91 -4.87 -1.98
C ALA A 205 15.75 -6.16 -1.90
N VAL A 206 15.92 -6.73 -0.70
CA VAL A 206 16.67 -7.97 -0.50
C VAL A 206 15.98 -9.16 -1.15
N LEU A 207 14.65 -9.27 -1.03
CA LEU A 207 13.89 -10.34 -1.67
C LEU A 207 13.99 -10.28 -3.20
N GLY A 208 13.79 -9.09 -3.79
CA GLY A 208 13.91 -8.91 -5.24
C GLY A 208 15.31 -9.25 -5.74
N MET A 209 16.34 -8.76 -5.05
CA MET A 209 17.74 -9.09 -5.35
C MET A 209 18.02 -10.59 -5.23
N ALA A 210 17.51 -11.26 -4.20
CA ALA A 210 17.69 -12.70 -4.02
C ALA A 210 17.08 -13.50 -5.18
N ILE A 211 15.86 -13.15 -5.62
CA ILE A 211 15.20 -13.80 -6.76
C ILE A 211 16.03 -13.62 -8.04
N MET A 212 16.44 -12.39 -8.35
CA MET A 212 17.22 -12.11 -9.56
C MET A 212 18.56 -12.85 -9.56
N MET A 213 19.29 -12.85 -8.45
CA MET A 213 20.58 -13.54 -8.35
C MET A 213 20.42 -15.06 -8.40
N ALA A 214 19.43 -15.61 -7.69
CA ALA A 214 19.16 -17.05 -7.69
C ALA A 214 18.80 -17.54 -9.11
N PHE A 215 17.98 -16.78 -9.83
CA PHE A 215 17.63 -17.08 -11.21
C PHE A 215 18.86 -17.12 -12.12
N GLU A 216 19.70 -16.09 -12.10
CA GLU A 216 20.88 -16.05 -12.97
C GLU A 216 21.89 -17.15 -12.66
N VAL A 217 22.23 -17.37 -11.38
CA VAL A 217 23.19 -18.41 -10.98
C VAL A 217 22.68 -19.81 -11.36
N ALA A 218 21.39 -20.07 -11.17
CA ALA A 218 20.82 -21.38 -11.49
C ALA A 218 20.69 -21.59 -13.01
N ARG A 219 20.38 -20.53 -13.75
CA ARG A 219 20.36 -20.55 -15.22
C ARG A 219 21.75 -20.79 -15.80
N GLU A 220 22.81 -20.20 -15.24
CA GLU A 220 24.20 -20.46 -15.62
C GLU A 220 24.64 -21.91 -15.38
N ALA A 221 23.95 -22.60 -14.46
CA ALA A 221 24.12 -24.03 -14.20
C ALA A 221 23.18 -24.93 -15.02
N ASP A 222 22.63 -24.41 -16.13
CA ASP A 222 21.73 -25.10 -17.06
C ASP A 222 20.40 -25.60 -16.44
N ILE A 223 19.95 -25.01 -15.32
CA ILE A 223 18.61 -25.30 -14.80
C ILE A 223 17.57 -24.58 -15.69
N PRO A 224 16.52 -25.28 -16.17
CA PRO A 224 15.52 -24.67 -17.06
C PRO A 224 14.85 -23.44 -16.44
N PRO A 225 14.82 -22.29 -17.13
CA PRO A 225 14.21 -21.05 -16.64
C PRO A 225 12.76 -21.20 -16.16
N GLU A 226 11.96 -22.02 -16.85
CA GLU A 226 10.57 -22.30 -16.50
C GLU A 226 10.45 -23.04 -15.17
N ALA A 227 11.35 -24.00 -14.92
CA ALA A 227 11.41 -24.71 -13.65
C ALA A 227 11.82 -23.77 -12.52
N LEU A 228 12.73 -22.83 -12.78
CA LEU A 228 13.16 -21.83 -11.79
C LEU A 228 12.02 -20.91 -11.36
N VAL A 229 11.32 -20.26 -12.30
CA VAL A 229 10.22 -19.35 -11.93
C VAL A 229 9.04 -20.11 -11.30
N LEU A 230 8.82 -21.36 -11.69
CA LEU A 230 7.81 -22.23 -11.08
C LEU A 230 8.14 -22.54 -9.62
N GLU A 231 9.36 -23.01 -9.35
CA GLU A 231 9.83 -23.31 -8.00
C GLU A 231 9.89 -22.06 -7.11
N MET A 232 10.31 -20.91 -7.66
CA MET A 232 10.50 -19.69 -6.88
C MET A 232 9.20 -19.00 -6.49
N TYR A 233 8.16 -18.99 -7.34
CA TYR A 233 6.91 -18.30 -6.98
C TYR A 233 5.69 -18.66 -7.82
N MET A 234 5.83 -19.09 -9.08
CA MET A 234 4.66 -19.31 -9.93
C MET A 234 3.81 -20.52 -9.53
N SER A 235 4.33 -21.47 -8.76
CA SER A 235 3.57 -22.60 -8.22
C SER A 235 2.55 -22.21 -7.14
N GLY A 236 2.71 -21.04 -6.51
CA GLY A 236 1.95 -20.63 -5.33
C GLY A 236 2.46 -21.21 -4.01
N GLU A 237 3.49 -22.07 -4.03
CA GLU A 237 4.04 -22.65 -2.79
C GLU A 237 4.61 -21.57 -1.86
N MET A 238 5.38 -20.63 -2.41
CA MET A 238 5.89 -19.50 -1.63
C MET A 238 4.76 -18.60 -1.10
N GLU A 239 3.68 -18.42 -1.85
CA GLU A 239 2.49 -17.72 -1.34
C GLU A 239 1.89 -18.44 -0.12
N ALA A 240 1.80 -19.77 -0.18
CA ALA A 240 1.32 -20.58 0.94
C ALA A 240 2.22 -20.43 2.19
N VAL A 241 3.54 -20.31 2.01
CA VAL A 241 4.48 -20.01 3.11
C VAL A 241 4.19 -18.64 3.73
N PHE A 242 4.02 -17.59 2.93
CA PHE A 242 3.67 -16.25 3.44
C PHE A 242 2.27 -16.22 4.07
N GLN A 243 1.33 -17.02 3.57
CA GLN A 243 0.04 -17.24 4.22
C GLN A 243 0.22 -17.90 5.60
N ALA A 244 1.06 -18.91 5.72
CA ALA A 244 1.37 -19.53 7.01
C ALA A 244 2.02 -18.52 7.97
N PHE A 245 2.93 -17.64 7.50
CA PHE A 245 3.48 -16.57 8.34
C PHE A 245 2.40 -15.68 8.94
N ARG A 246 1.36 -15.38 8.17
CA ARG A 246 0.21 -14.58 8.62
C ARG A 246 -0.66 -15.34 9.63
N GLU A 247 -0.83 -16.64 9.48
CA GLU A 247 -1.80 -17.45 10.24
C GLU A 247 -1.22 -18.08 11.50
N THR A 248 0.00 -18.61 11.41
CA THR A 248 0.67 -19.33 12.50
C THR A 248 1.88 -18.58 13.06
N GLY A 249 2.43 -17.62 12.31
CA GLY A 249 3.55 -16.78 12.68
C GLY A 249 4.87 -17.22 12.03
N PHE A 250 5.78 -16.27 11.81
CA PHE A 250 7.03 -16.47 11.04
C PHE A 250 7.84 -17.72 11.43
N PHE A 251 8.12 -17.91 12.72
CA PHE A 251 8.91 -19.06 13.17
C PHE A 251 8.13 -20.37 13.20
N ARG A 252 6.81 -20.32 13.42
CA ARG A 252 5.97 -21.52 13.56
C ARG A 252 5.59 -22.11 12.20
N ALA A 253 5.48 -21.29 11.16
CA ALA A 253 5.28 -21.76 9.80
C ALA A 253 6.38 -22.72 9.32
N SER A 254 7.57 -22.70 9.93
CA SER A 254 8.63 -23.66 9.66
C SER A 254 8.28 -25.10 10.05
N GLU A 255 7.26 -25.32 10.89
CA GLU A 255 6.77 -26.66 11.25
C GLU A 255 6.11 -27.39 10.07
N ASP A 256 5.60 -26.65 9.09
CA ASP A 256 4.94 -27.21 7.91
C ASP A 256 5.94 -27.67 6.82
N HIS A 257 7.25 -27.46 7.03
CA HIS A 257 8.29 -27.78 6.08
C HIS A 257 8.96 -29.14 6.37
N GLY A 258 9.31 -29.87 5.32
CA GLY A 258 10.06 -31.13 5.44
C GLY A 258 11.45 -30.92 6.09
N PRO A 259 12.03 -31.94 6.76
CA PRO A 259 13.31 -31.81 7.46
C PRO A 259 14.46 -31.28 6.61
N THR A 260 14.49 -31.61 5.32
CA THR A 260 15.50 -31.14 4.36
C THR A 260 15.42 -29.62 4.16
N ALA A 261 14.21 -29.08 4.00
CA ALA A 261 13.98 -27.65 3.79
C ALA A 261 14.35 -26.84 5.04
N VAL A 262 13.96 -27.33 6.23
CA VAL A 262 14.32 -26.70 7.51
C VAL A 262 15.84 -26.71 7.71
N PHE A 263 16.50 -27.86 7.50
CA PHE A 263 17.95 -27.98 7.65
C PHE A 263 18.72 -27.08 6.67
N GLY A 264 18.32 -27.10 5.39
CA GLY A 264 18.94 -26.26 4.36
C GLY A 264 18.75 -24.78 4.65
N GLY A 265 17.50 -24.37 4.91
CA GLY A 265 17.15 -22.97 5.19
C GLY A 265 17.86 -22.41 6.41
N ILE A 266 17.88 -23.14 7.53
CA ILE A 266 18.54 -22.69 8.77
C ILE A 266 20.05 -22.62 8.57
N THR A 267 20.68 -23.66 8.01
CA THR A 267 22.13 -23.68 7.79
C THR A 267 22.57 -22.50 6.92
N ARG A 268 21.90 -22.28 5.77
CA ARG A 268 22.23 -21.16 4.89
C ARG A 268 21.96 -19.80 5.55
N SER A 269 20.91 -19.68 6.36
CA SER A 269 20.62 -18.45 7.12
C SER A 269 21.66 -18.14 8.21
N ILE A 270 22.42 -19.14 8.68
CA ILE A 270 23.54 -18.94 9.62
C ILE A 270 24.81 -18.49 8.89
N GLU A 271 25.01 -18.93 7.65
CA GLU A 271 26.16 -18.56 6.82
C GLU A 271 26.08 -17.12 6.28
N MET A 272 24.88 -16.52 6.23
CA MET A 272 24.71 -15.13 5.80
C MET A 272 25.37 -14.15 6.77
N ASP A 273 26.02 -13.11 6.23
CA ASP A 273 26.61 -12.03 7.03
C ASP A 273 25.50 -11.14 7.64
N ARG A 274 25.13 -11.48 8.88
CA ARG A 274 24.06 -10.79 9.63
C ARG A 274 24.47 -9.39 10.05
N ASP A 275 25.74 -9.16 10.34
CA ASP A 275 26.22 -7.88 10.84
C ASP A 275 26.25 -6.86 9.70
N ALA A 276 26.76 -7.24 8.53
CA ALA A 276 26.73 -6.39 7.34
C ALA A 276 25.29 -6.04 6.92
N MET A 277 24.38 -7.02 6.96
CA MET A 277 22.96 -6.78 6.63
C MET A 277 22.30 -5.85 7.64
N ALA A 278 22.55 -6.06 8.94
CA ALA A 278 22.02 -5.21 10.00
C ALA A 278 22.54 -3.77 9.89
N ASP A 279 23.83 -3.58 9.56
CA ASP A 279 24.41 -2.25 9.34
C ASP A 279 23.78 -1.56 8.14
N ARG A 280 23.55 -2.28 7.03
CA ARG A 280 22.84 -1.74 5.87
C ARG A 280 21.42 -1.29 6.25
N PHE A 281 20.68 -2.09 7.00
CA PHE A 281 19.33 -1.72 7.43
C PHE A 281 19.33 -0.51 8.37
N ARG A 282 20.30 -0.40 9.28
CA ARG A 282 20.46 0.79 10.13
C ARG A 282 20.72 2.06 9.31
N GLN A 283 21.56 1.98 8.28
CA GLN A 283 21.84 3.10 7.39
C GLN A 283 20.60 3.54 6.61
N VAL A 284 19.84 2.58 6.05
CA VAL A 284 18.57 2.87 5.36
C VAL A 284 17.57 3.54 6.30
N LEU A 285 17.42 3.03 7.53
CA LEU A 285 16.53 3.61 8.53
C LEU A 285 16.93 5.05 8.89
N GLU A 286 18.23 5.33 9.06
CA GLU A 286 18.71 6.69 9.37
C GLU A 286 18.51 7.66 8.21
N ASP A 287 18.76 7.20 6.98
CA ASP A 287 18.52 7.99 5.77
C ASP A 287 17.03 8.34 5.59
N ILE A 288 16.12 7.40 5.88
CA ILE A 288 14.68 7.66 5.90
C ILE A 288 14.34 8.65 7.01
N ARG A 289 14.75 8.39 8.26
CA ARG A 289 14.38 9.23 9.42
C ARG A 289 14.91 10.66 9.34
N SER A 290 16.05 10.87 8.68
CA SER A 290 16.64 12.19 8.42
C SER A 290 16.01 12.93 7.22
N GLY A 291 15.04 12.30 6.53
CA GLY A 291 14.43 12.81 5.30
C GLY A 291 15.38 12.80 4.10
N GLY A 292 16.51 12.09 4.19
CA GLY A 292 17.50 11.94 3.12
C GLY A 292 16.89 11.31 1.88
N PHE A 293 16.19 10.20 2.05
CA PHE A 293 15.42 9.57 0.98
C PHE A 293 14.39 10.54 0.39
N ALA A 294 13.59 11.19 1.22
CA ALA A 294 12.50 12.04 0.75
C ALA A 294 12.99 13.22 -0.11
N ARG A 295 14.11 13.85 0.28
CA ARG A 295 14.75 14.90 -0.53
C ARG A 295 15.21 14.38 -1.89
N ARG A 296 15.89 13.22 -1.93
CA ARG A 296 16.35 12.62 -3.19
C ARG A 296 15.19 12.25 -4.10
N PHE A 297 14.09 11.73 -3.55
CA PHE A 297 12.93 11.36 -4.35
C PHE A 297 12.20 12.59 -4.93
N GLN A 298 12.13 13.70 -4.19
CA GLN A 298 11.63 14.97 -4.70
C GLN A 298 12.52 15.54 -5.82
N ASP A 299 13.84 15.45 -5.66
CA ASP A 299 14.78 15.89 -6.70
C ASP A 299 14.72 14.99 -7.94
N GLU A 300 14.53 13.69 -7.77
CA GLU A 300 14.29 12.73 -8.84
C GLU A 300 13.07 13.12 -9.69
N ALA A 301 11.95 13.46 -9.05
CA ALA A 301 10.74 13.92 -9.73
C ALA A 301 10.96 15.23 -10.51
N ARG A 302 11.66 16.21 -9.91
CA ARG A 302 12.01 17.47 -10.57
C ARG A 302 12.90 17.30 -11.80
N ASN A 303 13.69 16.23 -11.83
CA ASN A 303 14.59 15.90 -12.93
C ASN A 303 13.98 14.94 -13.95
N GLY A 304 12.67 14.69 -13.90
CA GLY A 304 11.97 13.84 -14.87
C GLY A 304 12.08 12.33 -14.61
N TYR A 305 12.48 11.93 -13.40
CA TYR A 305 12.54 10.55 -12.94
C TYR A 305 13.48 9.58 -13.69
N PRO A 306 14.78 9.91 -13.89
CA PRO A 306 15.73 9.05 -14.60
C PRO A 306 15.88 7.63 -14.02
N MET A 307 15.89 7.46 -12.70
CA MET A 307 15.93 6.16 -12.04
C MET A 307 14.62 5.37 -12.19
N LEU A 308 13.46 6.01 -12.23
CA LEU A 308 12.22 5.30 -12.56
C LEU A 308 12.13 4.94 -14.03
N GLU A 309 12.70 5.74 -14.94
CA GLU A 309 12.85 5.35 -16.33
C GLU A 309 13.75 4.11 -16.46
N PHE A 310 14.87 4.07 -15.75
CA PHE A 310 15.72 2.89 -15.67
C PHE A 310 14.97 1.67 -15.09
N ALA A 311 14.22 1.86 -13.99
CA ALA A 311 13.41 0.80 -13.40
C ALA A 311 12.31 0.32 -14.36
N ARG A 312 11.66 1.23 -15.10
CA ARG A 312 10.67 0.88 -16.14
C ARG A 312 11.30 0.07 -17.26
N ALA A 313 12.50 0.42 -17.70
CA ALA A 313 13.23 -0.35 -18.69
C ALA A 313 13.55 -1.77 -18.19
N MET A 314 13.87 -1.94 -16.90
CA MET A 314 14.05 -3.26 -16.28
C MET A 314 12.73 -4.04 -16.19
N MET A 315 11.63 -3.40 -15.79
CA MET A 315 10.31 -4.04 -15.62
C MET A 315 9.67 -4.46 -16.95
N HIS A 316 9.87 -3.69 -18.01
CA HIS A 316 9.28 -3.93 -19.34
C HIS A 316 10.30 -4.49 -20.34
N GLY A 317 11.54 -4.71 -19.89
CA GLY A 317 12.59 -5.30 -20.70
C GLY A 317 12.33 -6.76 -20.98
N VAL A 318 12.84 -7.24 -22.11
CA VAL A 318 12.88 -8.67 -22.41
C VAL A 318 14.01 -9.29 -21.58
N SER A 319 13.66 -10.20 -20.68
CA SER A 319 14.62 -10.97 -19.88
C SER A 319 14.29 -12.46 -19.95
N PRO A 320 15.28 -13.36 -19.81
CA PRO A 320 15.02 -14.80 -19.80
C PRO A 320 14.00 -15.19 -18.71
N MET A 321 13.96 -14.45 -17.60
CA MET A 321 12.97 -14.63 -16.53
C MET A 321 11.55 -14.26 -17.00
N ALA A 322 11.36 -13.07 -17.57
CA ALA A 322 10.06 -12.61 -18.06
C ALA A 322 9.50 -13.52 -19.17
N GLU A 323 10.35 -14.02 -20.07
CA GLU A 323 9.93 -14.97 -21.09
C GLU A 323 9.54 -16.33 -20.50
N ALA A 324 10.26 -16.81 -19.48
CA ALA A 324 9.94 -18.06 -18.80
C ALA A 324 8.58 -17.97 -18.09
N GLU A 325 8.30 -16.84 -17.44
CA GLU A 325 7.00 -16.57 -16.84
C GLU A 325 5.88 -16.58 -17.88
N GLU A 326 6.07 -15.91 -19.03
CA GLU A 326 5.07 -15.87 -20.10
C GLU A 326 4.81 -17.28 -20.66
N ARG A 327 5.85 -18.09 -20.86
CA ARG A 327 5.71 -19.49 -21.28
C ARG A 327 4.92 -20.32 -20.26
N ILE A 328 5.20 -20.18 -18.96
CA ILE A 328 4.40 -20.84 -17.92
C ILE A 328 2.93 -20.36 -17.93
N ARG A 329 2.67 -19.06 -18.06
CA ARG A 329 1.30 -18.52 -18.15
C ARG A 329 0.54 -19.11 -19.35
N HIS A 330 1.20 -19.26 -20.50
CA HIS A 330 0.60 -19.90 -21.67
C HIS A 330 0.31 -21.39 -21.47
N LEU A 331 1.21 -22.13 -20.80
CA LEU A 331 1.04 -23.56 -20.54
C LEU A 331 -0.08 -23.84 -19.52
N ALA A 332 -0.27 -22.96 -18.54
CA ALA A 332 -1.32 -23.09 -17.53
C ALA A 332 -2.75 -22.84 -18.07
N GLY A 333 -2.89 -22.38 -19.33
CA GLY A 333 -4.15 -21.90 -19.90
C GLY A 333 -4.50 -20.49 -19.41
N PRO A 334 -5.60 -19.87 -19.90
CA PRO A 334 -6.02 -18.58 -19.38
C PRO A 334 -6.34 -18.72 -17.88
N GLY A 335 -5.51 -18.10 -17.04
CA GLY A 335 -5.79 -17.94 -15.62
C GLY A 335 -7.13 -17.21 -15.41
N PRO A 336 -7.70 -17.25 -14.20
CA PRO A 336 -8.94 -16.53 -13.91
C PRO A 336 -8.76 -15.06 -14.27
N ASP A 337 -9.68 -14.53 -15.08
CA ASP A 337 -9.69 -13.13 -15.48
C ASP A 337 -9.73 -12.24 -14.22
N PRO A 338 -8.69 -11.43 -13.95
CA PRO A 338 -8.67 -10.56 -12.78
C PRO A 338 -9.78 -9.49 -12.79
N ALA A 339 -10.49 -9.30 -13.92
CA ALA A 339 -11.66 -8.44 -14.05
C ALA A 339 -13.00 -9.17 -13.96
N ALA A 340 -13.04 -10.51 -13.90
CA ALA A 340 -14.29 -11.25 -13.82
C ALA A 340 -14.84 -11.24 -12.38
N PRO A 341 -16.11 -10.84 -12.17
CA PRO A 341 -16.74 -10.94 -10.86
C PRO A 341 -16.81 -12.43 -10.47
N GLY A 342 -16.18 -12.76 -9.33
CA GLY A 342 -16.01 -14.13 -8.85
C GLY A 342 -17.33 -14.92 -8.86
N GLY A 343 -17.43 -15.88 -9.79
CA GLY A 343 -18.47 -16.89 -9.78
C GLY A 343 -18.28 -17.82 -8.60
N VAL A 344 -19.29 -17.89 -7.73
CA VAL A 344 -19.37 -18.90 -6.67
C VAL A 344 -19.43 -20.28 -7.34
N PRO A 345 -18.51 -21.22 -7.04
CA PRO A 345 -18.75 -22.60 -7.41
C PRO A 345 -19.88 -23.14 -6.52
N ALA A 346 -21.00 -23.48 -7.13
CA ALA A 346 -22.05 -24.23 -6.47
C ALA A 346 -21.52 -25.62 -6.08
N ARG A 347 -21.37 -25.87 -4.78
CA ARG A 347 -21.62 -27.17 -4.16
C ARG A 347 -22.18 -26.98 -2.76
#